data_AF-A0A9E5KL47-F1
#
_entry.id   AF-A0A9E5KL47-F1
#
_cell.length_a   1.000
_cell.length_b   1.000
_cell.length_c   1.000
_cell.angle_alpha   90.00
_cell.angle_beta   90.00
_cell.angle_gamma   90.00
#
_symmetry.space_group_name_H-M   'P 1'
#
loop_
_entity.id
_entity.type
_entity.pdbx_description
1 polymer ?
#
loop_
_entity_poly.entity_id
_entity_poly.type
_entity_poly.pdbx_seq_one_letter_code
_entity_poly.pdbx_strand_id
1 'polypeptide(L)'
;MERFTHDGAPLERWKIGSATFETCLTRGARLLRWDLHLPQGTREILYWPPQAELDVTKIGHVRGGNPILFPLMGRNYAEGEKFSWKDAEGVKRPMPQHGFARDCTFKILESSSAHAIVELVPDEKSRA
;
A
#
# COMPACT_ATOMS: atom_id res chain seq x y z
N MET A 1 10.81 11.24 12.37
CA MET A 1 10.71 10.13 11.40
C MET A 1 11.91 9.24 11.63
N GLU A 2 11.68 7.96 11.78
CA GLU A 2 12.70 6.92 11.91
C GLU A 2 12.58 5.98 10.71
N ARG A 3 13.71 5.59 10.12
CA ARG A 3 13.78 4.57 9.08
C ARG A 3 14.42 3.32 9.67
N PHE A 4 13.83 2.17 9.39
CA PHE A 4 14.31 0.89 9.91
C PHE A 4 13.98 -0.24 8.94
N THR A 5 14.59 -1.39 9.14
CA THR A 5 14.31 -2.58 8.34
C THR A 5 13.69 -3.65 9.24
N HIS A 6 12.64 -4.30 8.76
CA HIS A 6 12.00 -5.43 9.44
C HIS A 6 11.69 -6.52 8.41
N ASP A 7 12.16 -7.74 8.66
CA ASP A 7 12.05 -8.87 7.72
C ASP A 7 12.53 -8.55 6.29
N GLY A 8 13.52 -7.67 6.17
CA GLY A 8 14.05 -7.20 4.88
C GLY A 8 13.22 -6.11 4.19
N ALA A 9 12.05 -5.74 4.73
CA ALA A 9 11.29 -4.59 4.24
C ALA A 9 11.83 -3.28 4.80
N PRO A 10 12.08 -2.26 3.95
CA PRO A 10 12.36 -0.91 4.41
C PRO A 10 11.07 -0.26 4.91
N LEU A 11 11.08 0.19 6.16
CA LEU A 11 9.94 0.80 6.83
C LEU A 11 10.27 2.19 7.34
N GLU A 12 9.23 2.97 7.52
CA GLU A 12 9.29 4.29 8.12
C GLU A 12 8.29 4.41 9.27
N ARG A 13 8.72 5.04 10.37
CA ARG A 13 7.88 5.39 11.50
C ARG A 13 7.84 6.90 11.72
N TRP A 14 6.65 7.47 11.78
CA TRP A 14 6.44 8.85 12.21
C TRP A 14 5.77 8.88 13.57
N LYS A 15 6.17 9.84 14.39
CA LYS A 15 5.47 10.23 15.60
C LYS A 15 5.08 11.69 15.47
N ILE A 16 3.78 11.97 15.46
CA ILE A 16 3.23 13.32 15.33
C ILE A 16 2.25 13.52 16.49
N GLY A 17 2.66 14.29 17.49
CA GLY A 17 1.91 14.42 18.75
C GLY A 17 1.73 13.05 19.42
N SER A 18 0.48 12.67 19.66
CA SER A 18 0.10 11.37 20.23
C SER A 18 -0.03 10.25 19.19
N ALA A 19 0.09 10.53 17.89
CA ALA A 19 -0.07 9.53 16.85
C ALA A 19 1.28 8.94 16.42
N THR A 20 1.31 7.62 16.23
CA THR A 20 2.42 6.89 15.60
C THR A 20 1.92 6.23 14.33
N PHE A 21 2.67 6.36 13.24
CA PHE A 21 2.37 5.77 11.93
C PHE A 21 3.52 4.88 11.50
N GLU A 22 3.23 3.69 10.98
CA GLU A 22 4.23 2.82 10.35
C GLU A 22 3.85 2.57 8.90
N THR A 23 4.81 2.72 7.99
CA THR A 23 4.61 2.49 6.56
C THR A 23 5.68 1.61 5.97
N CYS A 24 5.36 1.03 4.81
CA CYS A 24 6.33 0.56 3.83
C CYS A 24 6.12 1.40 2.56
N LEU A 25 6.72 2.59 2.50
CA LEU A 25 6.45 3.53 1.40
C LEU A 25 6.85 2.98 0.04
N THR A 26 7.90 2.18 -0.03
CA THR A 26 8.44 1.69 -1.30
C THR A 26 7.65 0.53 -1.91
N ARG A 27 6.67 -0.05 -1.19
CA ARG A 27 5.88 -1.19 -1.66
C ARG A 27 4.40 -0.96 -1.41
N GLY A 28 3.64 -0.77 -2.49
CA GLY A 28 2.22 -0.44 -2.43
C GLY A 28 1.91 0.90 -1.74
N ALA A 29 2.93 1.73 -1.47
CA ALA A 29 2.85 2.91 -0.62
C ALA A 29 2.07 2.65 0.69
N ARG A 30 2.36 1.50 1.32
CA ARG A 30 1.48 0.91 2.31
C ARG A 30 1.59 1.63 3.65
N LEU A 31 0.48 2.17 4.15
CA LEU A 31 0.32 2.50 5.56
C LEU A 31 -0.07 1.23 6.31
N LEU A 32 0.80 0.77 7.20
CA LEU A 32 0.68 -0.51 7.89
C LEU A 32 -0.11 -0.35 9.19
N ARG A 33 0.38 0.51 10.08
CA ARG A 33 -0.18 0.75 11.40
C ARG A 33 -0.41 2.23 11.65
N TRP A 34 -1.42 2.51 12.45
CA TRP A 34 -1.64 3.83 13.04
C TRP A 34 -2.14 3.65 14.46
N ASP A 35 -1.35 4.11 15.42
CA ASP A 35 -1.67 4.08 16.84
C ASP A 35 -1.86 5.49 17.41
N LEU A 36 -2.78 5.63 18.35
CA LEU A 36 -2.99 6.83 19.14
C LEU A 36 -2.68 6.57 20.61
N HIS A 37 -1.69 7.27 21.15
CA HIS A 37 -1.27 7.16 22.55
C HIS A 37 -2.03 8.16 23.43
N LEU A 38 -2.97 7.65 24.23
CA LEU A 38 -3.82 8.41 25.14
C LEU A 38 -3.36 8.18 26.60
N PRO A 39 -3.73 9.05 27.55
CA PRO A 39 -3.41 8.82 28.96
C PRO A 39 -3.92 7.47 29.51
N GLN A 40 -5.03 6.96 28.98
CA GLN A 40 -5.63 5.69 29.40
C GLN A 40 -5.04 4.46 28.68
N GLY A 41 -4.14 4.65 27.71
CA GLY A 41 -3.54 3.57 26.94
C GLY A 41 -3.39 3.88 25.46
N THR A 42 -3.02 2.88 24.66
CA THR A 42 -2.89 3.02 23.21
C THR A 42 -4.13 2.50 22.52
N ARG A 43 -4.69 3.28 21.59
CA ARG A 43 -5.77 2.87 20.69
C ARG A 43 -5.20 2.64 19.30
N GLU A 44 -5.37 1.43 18.78
CA GLU A 44 -5.08 1.12 17.38
C GLU A 44 -6.18 1.71 16.48
N ILE A 45 -5.79 2.52 15.50
CA ILE A 45 -6.67 3.14 14.50
C ILE A 45 -6.63 2.35 13.19
N LEU A 46 -5.44 1.91 12.77
CA LEU A 46 -5.25 1.03 11.63
C LEU A 46 -4.49 -0.23 12.07
N TYR A 47 -5.16 -1.37 11.93
CA TYR A 47 -4.65 -2.68 12.32
C TYR A 47 -3.74 -3.28 11.26
N TRP A 48 -2.57 -3.79 11.68
CA TRP A 48 -1.76 -4.70 10.89
C TRP A 48 -1.63 -6.05 11.61
N PRO A 49 -1.95 -7.19 10.96
CA PRO A 49 -1.88 -8.49 11.60
C PRO A 49 -0.50 -8.78 12.19
N PRO A 50 -0.38 -9.15 13.48
CA PRO A 50 0.91 -9.45 14.09
C PRO A 50 1.69 -10.59 13.40
N GLN A 51 0.97 -11.51 12.76
CA GLN A 51 1.51 -12.67 12.06
C GLN A 51 1.72 -12.41 10.56
N ALA A 52 1.38 -11.22 10.06
CA ALA A 52 1.62 -10.90 8.67
C ALA A 52 3.11 -10.66 8.46
N GLU A 53 3.75 -11.56 7.70
CA GLU A 53 5.11 -11.40 7.22
C GLU A 53 5.25 -10.06 6.48
N LEU A 54 6.30 -9.31 6.80
CA LEU A 54 6.70 -8.12 6.05
C LEU A 54 7.56 -8.50 4.83
N ASP A 55 7.09 -9.49 4.09
CA ASP A 55 7.65 -9.85 2.78
C ASP A 55 7.22 -8.77 1.77
N VAL A 56 8.20 -8.00 1.29
CA VAL A 56 8.01 -6.92 0.31
C VAL A 56 7.28 -7.38 -0.95
N THR A 57 7.30 -8.67 -1.29
CA THR A 57 6.60 -9.23 -2.46
C THR A 57 5.14 -9.57 -2.20
N LYS A 58 4.70 -9.64 -0.94
CA LYS A 58 3.35 -10.08 -0.54
C LYS A 58 2.55 -9.04 0.22
N ILE A 59 3.18 -7.93 0.61
CA ILE A 59 2.59 -6.88 1.46
C ILE A 59 1.23 -6.35 0.94
N GLY A 60 1.04 -6.30 -0.39
CA GLY A 60 -0.20 -5.81 -1.00
C GLY A 60 -1.42 -6.71 -0.75
N HIS A 61 -1.21 -8.01 -0.52
CA HIS A 61 -2.28 -8.98 -0.27
C HIS A 61 -2.66 -9.13 1.20
N VAL A 62 -1.89 -8.57 2.13
CA VAL A 62 -2.19 -8.61 3.56
C VAL A 62 -3.49 -7.86 3.86
N ARG A 63 -4.33 -8.47 4.71
CA ARG A 63 -5.57 -7.87 5.23
C ARG A 63 -5.30 -7.04 6.47
N GLY A 64 -4.81 -5.82 6.27
CA GLY A 64 -4.50 -4.85 7.31
C GLY A 64 -3.97 -3.55 6.73
N GLY A 65 -3.87 -2.51 7.54
CA GLY A 65 -3.42 -1.19 7.10
C GLY A 65 -4.35 -0.59 6.04
N ASN A 66 -3.77 0.20 5.14
CA ASN A 66 -4.50 0.93 4.11
C ASN A 66 -3.93 0.62 2.70
N PRO A 67 -4.49 -0.35 1.95
CA PRO A 67 -4.09 -0.64 0.57
C PRO A 67 -4.57 0.46 -0.41
N ILE A 68 -3.70 0.85 -1.36
CA ILE A 68 -4.11 1.68 -2.50
C ILE A 68 -4.73 0.79 -3.59
N LEU A 69 -5.98 1.08 -3.95
CA LEU A 69 -6.71 0.38 -5.01
C LEU A 69 -6.69 1.26 -6.27
N PHE A 70 -5.88 0.89 -7.26
CA PHE A 70 -5.71 1.67 -8.47
C PHE A 70 -5.19 0.77 -9.62
N PRO A 71 -5.71 0.93 -10.85
CA PRO A 71 -6.69 1.96 -11.28
C PRO A 71 -8.15 1.59 -11.00
N LEU A 72 -8.44 0.35 -10.60
CA LEU A 72 -9.80 -0.13 -10.38
C LEU A 72 -10.02 -0.56 -8.93
N MET A 73 -11.28 -0.53 -8.48
CA MET A 73 -11.68 -0.99 -7.16
C MET A 73 -12.55 -2.25 -7.27
N GLY A 74 -12.20 -3.27 -6.50
CA GLY A 74 -12.98 -4.52 -6.44
C GLY A 74 -12.76 -5.40 -7.67
N ARG A 75 -13.84 -6.09 -8.07
CA ARG A 75 -13.86 -6.94 -9.27
C ARG A 75 -14.24 -6.10 -10.47
N ASN A 76 -13.52 -6.28 -11.57
CA ASN A 76 -13.77 -5.66 -12.87
C ASN A 76 -14.14 -6.73 -13.90
N TYR A 77 -14.87 -6.32 -14.93
CA TYR A 77 -15.35 -7.19 -16.00
C TYR A 77 -15.28 -6.46 -17.34
N ALA A 78 -14.85 -7.16 -18.39
CA ALA A 78 -15.04 -6.74 -19.76
C ALA A 78 -15.67 -7.89 -20.55
N GLU A 79 -16.79 -7.62 -21.22
CA GLU A 79 -17.51 -8.62 -22.04
C GLU A 79 -17.87 -9.90 -21.26
N GLY A 80 -18.22 -9.74 -19.98
CA GLY A 80 -18.56 -10.86 -19.08
C GLY A 80 -17.35 -11.59 -18.49
N GLU A 81 -16.12 -11.31 -18.95
CA GLU A 81 -14.90 -11.91 -18.42
C GLU A 81 -14.45 -11.16 -17.16
N LYS A 82 -14.33 -11.89 -16.05
CA LYS A 82 -13.86 -11.37 -14.77
C LYS A 82 -12.37 -11.04 -14.83
N PHE A 83 -11.96 -10.00 -14.10
CA PHE A 83 -10.56 -9.55 -14.02
C PHE A 83 -10.00 -9.13 -15.38
N SER A 84 -10.85 -8.48 -16.17
CA SER A 84 -10.47 -7.82 -17.42
C SER A 84 -11.10 -6.43 -17.53
N TRP A 85 -10.52 -5.57 -18.37
CA TRP A 85 -11.01 -4.23 -18.68
C TRP A 85 -10.74 -3.91 -20.16
N LYS A 86 -11.31 -2.83 -20.69
CA LYS A 86 -11.01 -2.32 -22.03
C LYS A 86 -10.21 -1.04 -21.94
N ASP A 87 -9.11 -0.96 -22.68
CA ASP A 87 -8.34 0.28 -22.81
C ASP A 87 -9.06 1.33 -23.67
N ALA A 88 -8.42 2.48 -23.88
CA ALA A 88 -8.98 3.58 -24.66
C ALA A 88 -9.24 3.20 -26.13
N GLU A 89 -8.49 2.24 -26.66
CA GLU A 89 -8.63 1.67 -28.00
C GLU A 89 -9.68 0.53 -28.05
N GLY A 90 -10.29 0.18 -26.92
CA GLY A 90 -11.28 -0.88 -26.79
C GLY A 90 -10.68 -2.29 -26.69
N VAL A 91 -9.35 -2.42 -26.61
CA VAL A 91 -8.66 -3.70 -26.47
C VAL A 91 -8.87 -4.24 -25.06
N LYS A 92 -9.32 -5.49 -24.97
CA LYS A 92 -9.50 -6.17 -23.69
C LYS A 92 -8.13 -6.56 -23.10
N ARG A 93 -7.89 -6.21 -21.84
CA ARG A 93 -6.65 -6.52 -21.10
C ARG A 93 -6.94 -7.13 -19.73
N PRO A 94 -6.03 -7.96 -19.19
CA PRO A 94 -6.17 -8.49 -17.83
C PRO A 94 -6.02 -7.37 -16.80
N MET A 95 -6.77 -7.43 -15.70
CA MET A 95 -6.60 -6.49 -14.59
C MET A 95 -7.00 -7.18 -13.28
N PRO A 96 -6.08 -7.29 -12.31
CA PRO A 96 -6.35 -7.97 -11.05
C PRO A 96 -7.39 -7.24 -10.21
N GLN A 97 -7.98 -7.96 -9.25
CA GLN A 97 -8.87 -7.38 -8.27
C GLN A 97 -8.18 -6.22 -7.54
N HIS A 98 -8.85 -5.06 -7.48
CA HIS A 98 -8.34 -3.81 -6.89
C HIS A 98 -7.19 -3.14 -7.65
N GLY A 99 -6.96 -3.53 -8.90
CA GLY A 99 -5.85 -3.03 -9.69
C GLY A 99 -4.50 -3.48 -9.16
N PHE A 100 -3.43 -2.82 -9.60
CA PHE A 100 -2.06 -3.26 -9.41
C PHE A 100 -1.28 -2.44 -8.36
N ALA A 101 -1.73 -1.23 -8.02
CA ALA A 101 -0.90 -0.30 -7.25
C ALA A 101 -0.41 -0.85 -5.90
N ARG A 102 -1.26 -1.58 -5.16
CA ARG A 102 -0.89 -2.19 -3.87
C ARG A 102 0.28 -3.18 -3.92
N ASP A 103 0.60 -3.70 -5.11
CA ASP A 103 1.65 -4.69 -5.35
C ASP A 103 2.87 -4.09 -6.09
N CYS A 104 2.81 -2.80 -6.45
CA CYS A 104 3.86 -2.10 -7.19
C CYS A 104 4.96 -1.55 -6.29
N THR A 105 6.09 -1.23 -6.94
CA THR A 105 7.18 -0.47 -6.31
C THR A 105 6.88 1.02 -6.40
N PHE A 106 7.23 1.75 -5.36
CA PHE A 106 7.17 3.21 -5.31
C PHE A 106 8.56 3.76 -4.98
N LYS A 107 8.89 4.92 -5.56
CA LYS A 107 10.04 5.72 -5.15
C LYS A 107 9.59 6.85 -4.25
N ILE A 108 10.40 7.16 -3.24
CA ILE A 108 10.16 8.29 -2.34
C ILE A 108 10.70 9.54 -3.03
N LEU A 109 9.84 10.52 -3.30
CA LEU A 109 10.20 11.81 -3.84
C LEU A 109 10.55 12.80 -2.73
N GLU A 110 9.78 12.78 -1.65
CA GLU A 110 9.98 13.63 -0.49
C GLU A 110 9.60 12.86 0.78
N SER A 111 10.32 13.11 1.86
CA SER A 111 10.01 12.52 3.17
C SER A 111 10.50 13.47 4.26
N SER A 112 9.56 13.92 5.10
CA SER A 112 9.79 14.87 6.18
C SER A 112 9.34 14.30 7.52
N SER A 113 9.42 15.10 8.58
CA SER A 113 8.88 14.73 9.88
C SER A 113 7.34 14.66 9.93
N ALA A 114 6.63 15.21 8.95
CA ALA A 114 5.18 15.32 8.95
C ALA A 114 4.49 14.72 7.72
N HIS A 115 5.22 14.48 6.63
CA HIS A 115 4.64 13.94 5.39
C HIS A 115 5.65 13.12 4.59
N ALA A 116 5.14 12.41 3.59
CA ALA A 116 5.93 11.83 2.53
C ALA A 116 5.19 11.93 1.20
N ILE A 117 5.94 12.04 0.11
CA ILE A 117 5.44 11.99 -1.26
C ILE A 117 6.13 10.84 -1.95
N VAL A 118 5.35 9.96 -2.56
CA VAL A 118 5.84 8.79 -3.27
C VAL A 118 5.25 8.74 -4.67
N GLU A 119 6.02 8.20 -5.61
CA GLU A 119 5.61 8.01 -7.00
C GLU A 119 5.64 6.52 -7.34
N LEU A 120 4.56 6.02 -7.92
CA LEU A 120 4.50 4.66 -8.44
C LEU A 120 5.51 4.51 -9.58
N VAL A 121 6.35 3.48 -9.52
CA VAL A 121 7.30 3.15 -10.57
C VAL A 121 6.62 2.15 -11.52
N PRO A 122 6.29 2.53 -12.76
CA PRO A 122 5.62 1.64 -13.70
C PRO A 122 6.52 0.44 -14.04
N ASP A 123 5.94 -0.75 -13.99
CA ASP A 123 6.54 -2.00 -14.45
C ASP A 123 5.61 -2.71 -15.46
N GLU A 124 5.95 -3.94 -15.84
CA GLU A 124 5.12 -4.71 -16.77
C GLU A 124 3.68 -4.93 -16.24
N LYS A 125 3.50 -5.05 -14.91
CA LYS A 125 2.19 -5.21 -14.28
C LYS A 125 1.34 -3.95 -14.35
N SER A 126 1.97 -2.78 -14.45
CA SER A 126 1.27 -1.50 -14.63
C SER A 126 0.73 -1.27 -16.04
N ARG A 127 1.11 -2.12 -17.02
CA ARG A 127 0.59 -2.11 -18.40
C ARG A 127 -0.64 -3.01 -18.59
N ALA A 128 -1.08 -3.64 -17.51
CA ALA A 128 -2.29 -4.44 -17.42
C ALA A 128 -3.50 -3.63 -17.85
#